data_AF-A0A1V4VI42-F1
#
_entry.id   AF-A0A1V4VI42-F1
#
_cell.length_a   1.000
_cell.length_b   1.000
_cell.length_c   1.000
_cell.angle_alpha   90.00
_cell.angle_beta   90.00
_cell.angle_gamma   90.00
#
_symmetry.space_group_name_H-M   'P 1'
#
loop_
_entity.id
_entity.type
_entity.pdbx_description
1 polymer ?
#
loop_
_entity_poly.entity_id
_entity_poly.type
_entity_poly.pdbx_seq_one_letter_code
_entity_poly.pdbx_strand_id
1 'polypeptide(L)' 'MTCPVCGGKSTGKVGIDQFYCWDCCVEYRINKEGVQIYEVAEDGSLVAFDPQNEFLL' A
#
# COMPACT_ATOMS: atom_id res chain seq x y z
N MET A 1 -10.38 6.23 -4.94
CA MET A 1 -9.96 4.85 -5.19
C MET A 1 -10.29 4.03 -3.96
N THR A 2 -10.28 2.70 -4.09
CA THR A 2 -10.52 1.81 -2.95
C THR A 2 -9.19 1.23 -2.53
N CYS A 3 -8.86 1.29 -1.24
CA CYS A 3 -7.65 0.66 -0.72
C CYS A 3 -7.75 -0.86 -0.90
N PRO A 4 -6.74 -1.51 -1.50
CA PRO A 4 -6.75 -2.97 -1.69
C PRO A 4 -6.59 -3.75 -0.37
N VAL A 5 -6.16 -3.09 0.71
CA VAL A 5 -5.95 -3.70 2.04
C VAL A 5 -7.24 -3.63 2.88
N CYS A 6 -7.80 -2.43 3.10
CA CYS A 6 -8.97 -2.26 3.98
C CYS A 6 -10.31 -2.06 3.25
N GLY A 7 -10.32 -1.88 1.92
CA GLY A 7 -11.53 -1.50 1.20
C GLY A 7 -12.02 -0.05 1.45
N GLY A 8 -11.26 0.74 2.22
CA GLY A 8 -11.59 2.12 2.56
C GLY A 8 -11.37 3.10 1.40
N LYS A 9 -11.87 4.33 1.58
CA LYS A 9 -11.77 5.42 0.58
C LYS A 9 -10.84 6.56 1.01
N SER A 10 -10.23 6.45 2.18
CA SER A 10 -9.22 7.38 2.71
C SER A 10 -7.89 7.20 1.96
N THR A 11 -7.95 7.31 0.64
CA THR A 11 -6.83 7.08 -0.28
C THR A 11 -6.58 8.32 -1.11
N GLY A 12 -5.32 8.72 -1.28
CA GLY A 12 -4.89 9.83 -2.12
C GLY A 12 -3.92 9.37 -3.21
N LYS A 13 -3.88 10.07 -4.36
CA LYS A 13 -2.88 9.83 -5.40
C LYS A 13 -1.61 10.57 -5.04
N VAL A 14 -0.47 9.87 -5.03
CA VAL A 14 0.85 10.43 -4.67
C VAL A 14 1.85 10.41 -5.82
N GLY A 15 1.54 9.67 -6.90
CA GLY A 15 2.36 9.60 -8.10
C GLY A 15 1.59 9.06 -9.30
N ILE A 16 2.29 8.70 -10.38
CA ILE A 16 1.68 8.07 -11.56
C ILE A 16 1.28 6.65 -11.16
N ASP A 17 -0.01 6.36 -11.26
CA ASP A 17 -0.61 5.07 -10.88
C ASP A 17 -0.24 4.58 -9.47
N GLN A 18 0.08 5.53 -8.58
CA GLN A 18 0.56 5.31 -7.21
C GLN A 18 -0.33 6.06 -6.22
N PHE A 19 -0.75 5.35 -5.18
CA PHE A 19 -1.73 5.81 -4.21
C PHE A 19 -1.30 5.47 -2.79
N TYR A 20 -1.74 6.26 -1.84
CA TYR A 20 -1.48 6.07 -0.42
C TYR A 20 -2.79 6.00 0.35
N CYS A 21 -2.90 5.08 1.30
CA CYS A 21 -4.04 4.97 2.21
C CYS A 21 -3.68 5.46 3.61
N TRP A 22 -4.43 6.45 4.10
CA TRP A 22 -4.18 7.07 5.41
C TRP A 22 -4.51 6.15 6.59
N ASP A 23 -5.50 5.26 6.44
CA ASP A 23 -5.94 4.36 7.51
C ASP A 23 -5.03 3.14 7.66
N CYS A 24 -4.38 2.71 6.58
CA CYS A 24 -3.52 1.51 6.57
C CYS A 24 -2.03 1.84 6.59
N CYS A 25 -1.65 3.10 6.42
CA CYS A 25 -0.26 3.51 6.22
C CYS A 25 0.46 2.72 5.10
N VAL A 26 -0.27 2.38 4.03
CA VAL A 26 0.29 1.67 2.87
C VAL A 26 0.28 2.54 1.63
N GLU A 27 1.32 2.39 0.83
CA GLU A 27 1.39 2.84 -0.54
C GLU A 27 1.13 1.67 -1.49
N TYR A 28 0.42 1.90 -2.58
CA TYR A 28 0.17 0.88 -3.57
C TYR A 28 0.19 1.43 -4.99
N ARG A 29 0.66 0.61 -5.92
CA ARG A 29 0.67 0.89 -7.36
C ARG A 29 -0.25 -0.08 -8.08
N ILE A 30 -1.04 0.45 -9.00
CA ILE A 30 -1.93 -0.32 -9.85
C ILE A 30 -1.37 -0.28 -11.27
N ASN A 31 -0.87 -1.41 -11.75
CA ASN A 31 -0.37 -1.54 -13.12
C ASN A 31 -1.11 -2.66 -13.85
N LYS A 32 -0.76 -2.90 -15.12
CA LYS A 32 -1.40 -3.94 -15.93
C LYS A 32 -1.14 -5.36 -15.42
N GLU A 33 -0.09 -5.55 -14.63
CA GLU A 33 0.38 -6.85 -14.13
C GLU A 33 -0.20 -7.17 -12.75
N GLY A 34 -0.71 -6.18 -12.02
CA GLY A 34 -1.37 -6.36 -10.75
C GLY A 34 -1.28 -5.13 -9.84
N VAL A 35 -1.46 -5.39 -8.54
CA VAL A 35 -1.33 -4.38 -7.49
C VAL A 35 -0.10 -4.71 -6.65
N GLN A 36 0.83 -3.76 -6.57
CA GLN A 36 1.97 -3.85 -5.66
C GLN A 36 1.67 -2.98 -4.44
N ILE A 37 1.88 -3.51 -3.25
CA ILE A 37 1.55 -2.85 -1.99
C ILE A 37 2.82 -2.79 -1.13
N TYR A 38 3.04 -1.65 -0.50
CA TYR A 38 4.16 -1.37 0.38
C TYR A 38 3.64 -0.74 1.66
N GLU A 39 4.00 -1.28 2.81
CA GLU A 39 3.79 -0.64 4.10
C GLU A 39 4.83 0.46 4.28
N VAL A 40 4.37 1.62 4.76
CA VAL A 40 5.25 2.74 5.11
C VAL A 40 5.61 2.60 6.58
N ALA A 41 6.86 2.24 6.86
CA ALA A 41 7.36 2.14 8.23
C ALA A 41 7.44 3.52 8.90
N GLU A 42 7.61 3.55 10.22
CA GLU A 42 7.67 4.80 11.00
C GLU A 42 8.81 5.74 10.57
N ASP A 43 9.90 5.18 10.05
CA ASP A 43 11.05 5.92 9.51
C ASP A 43 10.82 6.41 8.06
N GLY A 44 9.67 6.09 7.48
CA GLY A 44 9.29 6.44 6.11
C GLY A 44 9.82 5.47 5.05
N SER A 45 10.48 4.37 5.44
CA SER A 45 10.91 3.35 4.49
C SER A 45 9.72 2.52 3.97
N LEU A 46 9.85 1.98 2.76
CA LEU A 46 8.83 1.14 2.12
C LEU A 46 9.19 -0.34 2.28
N VAL A 47 8.33 -1.08 2.99
CA VAL A 47 8.44 -2.53 3.18
C VAL A 47 7.41 -3.22 2.30
N ALA A 48 7.82 -4.19 1.48
CA ALA A 48 6.89 -4.92 0.64
C ALA A 48 5.81 -5.60 1.51
N PHE A 49 4.55 -5.32 1.22
CA PHE A 49 3.43 -5.90 1.95
C PHE A 49 3.23 -7.33 1.45
N ASP A 50 3.66 -8.30 2.25
CA ASP A 50 3.50 -9.72 1.98
C ASP A 50 2.59 -10.34 3.05
N PRO A 51 1.31 -10.61 2.76
CA PRO A 51 0.39 -11.19 3.72
C PRO A 51 0.71 -12.66 4.08
N GLN A 52 1.68 -13.28 3.42
CA GLN A 52 2.14 -14.65 3.67
C GLN A 52 3.53 -14.70 4.31
N ASN A 53 4.19 -13.57 4.50
CA ASN A 53 5.50 -13.51 5.13
C ASN A 53 5.37 -13.45 6.66
N GLU A 54 5.29 -14.64 7.28
CA GLU A 54 5.23 -14.84 8.74
C GLU A 54 6.44 -14.29 9.51
N PHE A 55 7.49 -13.83 8.81
CA PHE A 55 8.71 -13.27 9.40
C PHE A 55 8.62 -11.77 9.74
N LEU A 56 7.53 -11.10 9.36
CA LEU A 56 7.23 -9.71 9.73
C LEU A 56 6.20 -9.60 10.89
N LEU A 57 5.88 -10.74 11.54
CA LEU A 57 5.06 -10.82 12.76
C LEU A 57 5.91 -10.92 14.03
#